data_AF-A0A958U3J3-F1
#
_entry.id   AF-A0A958U3J3-F1
#
_cell.length_a   1.000
_cell.length_b   1.000
_cell.length_c   1.000
_cell.angle_alpha   90.00
_cell.angle_beta   90.00
_cell.angle_gamma   90.00
#
_symmetry.space_group_name_H-M   'P 1'
#
loop_
_entity.id
_entity.type
_entity.pdbx_description
1 polymer ?
#
loop_
_entity_poly.entity_id
_entity_poly.type
_entity_poly.pdbx_seq_one_letter_code
_entity_poly.pdbx_strand_id
1 'polypeptide(L)'
;MPNHSIPYKNTGYFSKLICDYLAEDKSLKLFYNRFPNLENFKHQLVEKQKNFTDKKRHLLAKRIMLQYGDNSLSQSTLSNIDLLKEHTTFTVTTGHQLNLFTG
;
A
#
# COMPACT_ATOMS: atom_id res chain seq x y z
N MET A 1 -13.73 -22.06 -16.47
CA MET A 1 -12.45 -22.50 -17.07
C MET A 1 -11.46 -22.74 -15.94
N PRO A 2 -10.73 -23.87 -15.90
CA PRO A 2 -9.68 -24.04 -14.90
C PRO A 2 -8.54 -23.06 -15.19
N ASN A 3 -8.13 -22.30 -14.17
CA ASN A 3 -7.00 -21.39 -14.28
C ASN A 3 -5.70 -22.20 -14.19
N HIS A 4 -4.88 -22.16 -15.23
CA HIS A 4 -3.53 -22.71 -15.21
C HIS A 4 -2.56 -21.64 -14.74
N SER A 5 -1.93 -21.83 -13.57
CA SER A 5 -0.96 -20.89 -12.99
C SER A 5 0.40 -21.55 -12.82
N ILE A 6 1.47 -20.81 -13.13
CA ILE A 6 2.85 -21.23 -12.88
C ILE A 6 3.29 -20.63 -11.55
N PRO A 7 3.81 -21.44 -10.58
CA PRO A 7 4.38 -20.90 -9.35
C PRO A 7 5.54 -19.94 -9.64
N TYR A 8 5.63 -18.84 -8.89
CA TYR A 8 6.70 -17.83 -9.05
C TYR A 8 8.11 -18.42 -9.06
N LYS A 9 8.38 -19.41 -8.20
CA LYS A 9 9.67 -20.10 -8.15
C LYS A 9 10.02 -20.84 -9.44
N ASN A 10 9.01 -21.29 -10.19
CA ASN A 10 9.18 -22.06 -11.42
C ASN A 10 9.34 -21.16 -12.65
N THR A 11 9.13 -19.84 -12.52
CA THR A 11 9.34 -18.90 -13.64
C THR A 11 10.82 -18.60 -13.88
N GLY A 12 11.69 -18.83 -12.89
CA GLY A 12 13.12 -18.49 -12.96
C GLY A 12 13.43 -16.99 -12.97
N TYR A 13 12.41 -16.13 -12.90
CA TYR A 13 12.56 -14.67 -13.05
C TYR A 13 12.85 -13.94 -11.72
N PHE A 14 12.32 -14.47 -10.62
CA PHE A 14 12.39 -13.79 -9.31
C PHE A 14 13.57 -14.27 -8.49
N SER A 15 14.14 -13.36 -7.70
CA SER A 15 15.22 -13.70 -6.79
C SER A 15 14.76 -14.72 -5.73
N LYS A 16 15.73 -15.44 -5.15
CA LYS A 16 15.48 -16.37 -4.05
C LYS A 16 14.76 -15.67 -2.88
N LEU A 17 15.16 -14.45 -2.55
CA LEU A 17 14.54 -13.66 -1.47
C LEU A 17 13.04 -13.45 -1.71
N ILE A 18 12.63 -13.08 -2.93
CA ILE A 18 11.21 -12.88 -3.26
C ILE A 18 10.46 -14.21 -3.20
N CYS A 19 11.04 -15.29 -3.72
CA CYS A 19 10.41 -16.60 -3.67
C CYS A 19 10.24 -17.09 -2.23
N ASP A 20 11.26 -16.93 -1.38
CA ASP A 20 11.23 -17.31 0.03
C ASP A 20 10.22 -16.44 0.82
N TYR A 21 10.11 -15.15 0.50
CA TYR A 21 9.10 -14.26 1.09
C TYR A 21 7.68 -14.72 0.73
N LEU A 22 7.42 -15.01 -0.55
CA LEU A 22 6.11 -15.49 -1.01
C LEU A 22 5.76 -16.88 -0.46
N ALA A 23 6.76 -17.68 -0.12
CA ALA A 23 6.60 -18.99 0.53
C ALA A 23 6.50 -18.90 2.06
N GLU A 24 6.49 -17.69 2.64
CA GLU A 24 6.49 -17.43 4.08
C GLU A 24 7.61 -18.17 4.84
N ASP A 25 8.81 -18.23 4.25
CA ASP A 25 9.96 -18.91 4.85
C ASP A 25 10.26 -18.35 6.25
N LYS A 26 10.39 -19.24 7.24
CA LYS A 26 10.56 -18.88 8.66
C LYS A 26 11.83 -18.07 8.91
N SER A 27 12.88 -18.29 8.10
CA SER A 27 14.12 -17.52 8.20
C SER A 27 13.91 -16.03 7.93
N LEU A 28 12.89 -15.67 7.14
CA LEU A 28 12.60 -14.29 6.80
C LEU A 28 11.69 -13.58 7.80
N LYS A 29 11.11 -14.31 8.76
CA LYS A 29 10.06 -13.78 9.65
C LYS A 29 10.50 -12.57 10.47
N LEU A 30 11.79 -12.47 10.80
CA LEU A 30 12.35 -11.35 11.56
C LEU A 30 12.48 -10.06 10.75
N PHE A 31 12.43 -10.12 9.41
CA PHE A 31 12.64 -8.95 8.54
C PHE A 31 11.35 -8.24 8.13
N TYR A 32 10.17 -8.76 8.51
CA TYR A 32 8.90 -8.11 8.24
C TYR A 32 7.89 -8.37 9.37
N ASN A 33 6.95 -7.43 9.57
CA ASN A 33 5.97 -7.53 10.66
C ASN A 33 4.86 -8.56 10.34
N ARG A 34 4.06 -8.29 9.29
CA ARG A 34 2.92 -9.12 8.92
C ARG A 34 2.96 -9.47 7.44
N PHE A 35 2.62 -10.72 7.12
CA PHE A 35 2.45 -11.16 5.74
C PHE A 35 1.11 -10.63 5.19
N PRO A 36 0.99 -10.21 3.92
CA PRO A 36 -0.18 -9.54 3.37
C PRO A 36 -1.34 -10.51 3.07
N ASN A 37 -1.79 -11.26 4.07
CA ASN A 37 -3.03 -12.03 4.02
C ASN A 37 -4.18 -11.25 4.70
N LEU A 38 -5.42 -11.62 4.38
CA LEU A 38 -6.61 -10.89 4.81
C LEU A 38 -6.72 -10.73 6.33
N GLU A 39 -6.37 -11.77 7.08
CA GLU A 39 -6.42 -11.78 8.55
C GLU A 39 -5.46 -10.74 9.15
N ASN A 40 -4.26 -10.63 8.59
CA ASN A 40 -3.23 -9.71 9.04
C ASN A 40 -3.59 -8.24 8.78
N PHE A 41 -4.43 -7.94 7.78
CA PHE A 41 -4.87 -6.56 7.54
C PHE A 41 -5.59 -6.00 8.76
N LYS A 42 -6.48 -6.76 9.41
CA LYS A 42 -7.20 -6.28 10.61
C LYS A 42 -6.23 -5.80 11.70
N HIS A 43 -5.19 -6.57 11.98
CA HIS A 43 -4.17 -6.20 12.95
C HIS A 43 -3.35 -4.98 12.50
N GLN A 44 -3.04 -4.89 11.20
CA GLN A 44 -2.35 -3.75 10.61
C GLN A 44 -3.17 -2.46 10.74
N LEU A 45 -4.48 -2.53 10.52
CA LEU A 45 -5.40 -1.39 10.64
C LEU A 45 -5.45 -0.89 12.09
N VAL A 46 -5.65 -1.80 13.05
CA VAL A 46 -5.71 -1.47 14.49
C VAL A 46 -4.41 -0.81 14.95
N GLU A 47 -3.25 -1.31 14.52
CA GLU A 47 -1.96 -0.73 14.87
C GLU A 47 -1.77 0.66 14.25
N LYS A 48 -2.05 0.82 12.96
CA LYS A 48 -1.93 2.12 12.27
C LYS A 48 -2.88 3.17 12.83
N GLN A 49 -4.10 2.75 13.16
CA GLN A 49 -5.14 3.60 13.73
C GLN A 49 -4.70 4.28 15.04
N LYS A 50 -3.97 3.55 15.89
CA LYS A 50 -3.44 4.10 17.15
C LYS A 50 -2.30 5.12 16.95
N ASN A 51 -1.56 5.01 15.85
CA ASN A 51 -0.34 5.79 15.61
C ASN A 51 -0.54 7.02 14.70
N PHE A 52 -1.63 7.04 13.92
CA PHE A 52 -1.92 8.09 12.95
C PHE A 52 -3.12 8.95 13.39
N THR A 53 -2.80 9.98 14.18
CA THR A 53 -3.78 10.87 14.82
C THR A 53 -4.57 11.71 13.83
N ASP A 54 -5.75 12.19 14.24
CA ASP A 54 -6.59 13.08 13.43
C ASP A 54 -5.86 14.33 12.95
N LYS A 55 -4.98 14.91 13.80
CA LYS A 55 -4.13 16.04 13.40
C LYS A 55 -3.23 15.68 12.22
N LYS A 56 -2.63 14.48 12.21
CA LYS A 56 -1.78 14.02 11.09
C LYS A 56 -2.63 13.74 9.84
N ARG A 57 -3.84 13.19 9.99
CA ARG A 57 -4.80 12.97 8.89
C ARG A 57 -5.19 14.27 8.19
N HIS A 58 -5.64 15.26 8.94
CA HIS A 58 -6.02 16.56 8.40
C HIS A 58 -4.83 17.29 7.78
N LEU A 59 -3.65 17.20 8.41
CA LEU A 59 -2.42 17.75 7.85
C LEU A 59 -2.07 17.10 6.51
N LEU A 60 -2.15 15.77 6.40
CA LEU A 60 -1.89 15.03 5.17
C LEU A 60 -2.85 15.44 4.06
N ALA A 61 -4.16 15.40 4.31
CA ALA A 61 -5.18 15.79 3.34
C ALA A 61 -4.96 17.22 2.84
N LYS A 62 -4.67 18.15 3.75
CA LYS A 62 -4.34 19.55 3.42
C LYS A 62 -3.09 19.64 2.54
N ARG A 63 -2.02 18.90 2.87
CA ARG A 63 -0.75 18.95 2.11
C ARG A 63 -0.89 18.35 0.72
N ILE A 64 -1.62 17.23 0.58
CA ILE A 64 -1.92 16.64 -0.73
C ILE A 64 -2.73 17.61 -1.59
N MET A 65 -3.79 18.21 -1.02
CA MET A 65 -4.60 19.19 -1.75
C MET A 65 -3.77 20.40 -2.20
N LEU A 66 -2.91 20.93 -1.32
CA LEU A 66 -2.00 22.02 -1.67
C LEU A 66 -1.00 21.64 -2.77
N GLN A 67 -0.51 20.39 -2.77
CA GLN A 67 0.44 19.91 -3.79
C GLN A 67 -0.19 19.80 -5.17
N TYR A 68 -1.50 19.52 -5.27
CA TYR A 68 -2.20 19.57 -6.54
C TYR A 68 -2.39 21.00 -7.08
N GLY A 69 -2.38 22.03 -6.23
CA GLY A 69 -2.47 23.43 -6.67
C GLY A 69 -3.70 23.69 -7.54
N ASP A 70 -3.50 24.34 -8.69
CA ASP A 70 -4.56 24.70 -9.65
C ASP A 70 -4.82 23.59 -10.70
N ASN A 71 -4.23 22.40 -10.53
CA ASN A 71 -4.45 21.30 -11.46
C ASN A 71 -5.90 20.82 -11.41
N SER A 72 -6.45 20.46 -12.57
CA SER A 72 -7.80 19.89 -12.65
C SER A 72 -7.82 18.49 -12.02
N LEU A 73 -8.62 18.36 -10.96
CA LEU A 73 -8.84 17.09 -10.28
C LEU A 73 -10.19 16.50 -10.66
N SER A 74 -10.24 15.17 -10.79
CA SER A 74 -11.51 14.46 -10.88
C SER A 74 -12.27 14.54 -9.55
N GLN A 75 -13.59 14.46 -9.60
CA GLN A 75 -14.44 14.36 -8.40
C GLN A 75 -14.05 13.16 -7.52
N SER A 76 -13.68 12.04 -8.13
CA SER A 76 -13.18 10.86 -7.40
C SER A 76 -11.90 11.14 -6.63
N THR A 77 -10.97 11.91 -7.20
CA THR A 77 -9.71 12.27 -6.53
C THR A 77 -9.98 13.20 -5.35
N LEU A 78 -10.84 14.20 -5.53
CA LEU A 78 -11.26 15.10 -4.45
C LEU A 78 -11.92 14.32 -3.30
N SER A 79 -12.86 13.43 -3.61
CA SER A 79 -13.52 12.58 -2.62
C SER A 79 -12.52 11.68 -1.88
N ASN A 80 -11.55 11.10 -2.59
CA ASN A 80 -10.53 10.25 -1.96
C ASN A 80 -9.61 11.04 -1.04
N ILE A 81 -9.22 12.28 -1.41
CA ILE A 81 -8.42 13.16 -0.55
C ILE A 81 -9.21 13.55 0.71
N ASP A 82 -10.51 13.82 0.57
CA ASP A 82 -11.36 14.16 1.71
C ASP A 82 -11.49 12.98 2.69
N LEU A 83 -11.68 11.75 2.17
CA LEU A 83 -11.74 10.53 2.98
C LEU A 83 -10.49 10.31 3.84
N LEU A 84 -9.31 10.86 3.48
CA LEU A 84 -8.10 10.73 4.31
C LEU A 84 -8.25 11.34 5.70
N LYS A 85 -9.19 12.28 5.88
CA LYS A 85 -9.51 12.90 7.17
C LYS A 85 -10.21 11.92 8.11
N GLU A 86 -10.92 10.93 7.58
CA GLU A 86 -11.70 9.97 8.36
C GLU A 86 -10.81 8.98 9.10
N HIS A 87 -11.15 8.72 10.37
CA HIS A 87 -10.37 7.84 11.25
C HIS A 87 -10.41 6.36 10.83
N THR A 88 -11.40 5.99 10.02
CA THR A 88 -11.63 4.65 9.46
C THR A 88 -11.00 4.44 8.09
N THR A 89 -10.43 5.49 7.49
CA THR A 89 -9.80 5.41 6.16
C THR A 89 -8.33 5.02 6.26
N PHE A 90 -7.91 4.14 5.35
CA PHE A 90 -6.54 3.68 5.18
C PHE A 90 -6.20 3.60 3.69
N THR A 91 -4.91 3.72 3.37
CA THR A 91 -4.40 3.70 2.01
C THR A 91 -3.50 2.50 1.77
N VAL A 92 -3.57 1.95 0.56
CA VAL A 92 -2.49 1.15 -0.01
C VAL A 92 -1.58 2.14 -0.74
N THR A 93 -0.29 2.14 -0.42
CA THR A 93 0.67 3.08 -0.98
C THR A 93 1.81 2.31 -1.62
N THR A 94 2.13 2.69 -2.84
CA THR A 94 3.33 2.25 -3.57
C THR A 94 4.02 3.48 -4.14
N GLY A 95 5.27 3.34 -4.57
CA GLY A 95 6.05 4.40 -5.18
C GLY A 95 6.87 3.87 -6.34
N HIS A 96 7.09 4.72 -7.33
CA HIS A 96 7.97 4.47 -8.47
C HIS A 96 8.80 5.72 -8.75
N GLN A 97 9.94 5.57 -9.42
CA GLN A 97 10.74 6.71 -9.88
C GLN A 97 9.96 7.56 -10.89
N LEU A 98 10.23 8.87 -10.91
CA LEU A 98 9.65 9.78 -11.88
C LEU A 98 10.41 9.66 -13.21
N ASN A 99 9.91 8.79 -14.10
CA ASN A 99 10.44 8.64 -15.45
C ASN A 99 9.61 9.43 -16.45
N LEU A 100 10.27 9.91 -17.52
CA LEU A 100 9.57 10.50 -18.66
C LEU A 100 8.61 9.45 -19.26
N PHE A 101 7.43 9.91 -19.68
CA PHE A 101 6.41 9.05 -20.30
C PHE A 101 5.99 7.83 -19.45
N THR A 102 5.97 7.99 -18.12
CA THR A 102 5.47 7.00 -17.12
C THR A 102 6.36 5.79 -16.85
N GLY A 103 7.54 5.67 -17.48
CA GLY A 103 8.41 4.51 -17.28
C GLY A 103 9.35 4.28 -18.43
#